data_AF-A0A101VJ97-F1
#
_entry.id   AF-A0A101VJ97-F1
#
_cell.length_a   1.000
_cell.length_b   1.000
_cell.length_c   1.000
_cell.angle_alpha   90.00
_cell.angle_beta   90.00
_cell.angle_gamma   90.00
#
_symmetry.space_group_name_H-M   'P 1'
#
loop_
_entity.id
_entity.type
_entity.pdbx_description
1 polymer ?
#
loop_
_entity_poly.entity_id
_entity_poly.type
_entity_poly.pdbx_seq_one_letter_code
_entity_poly.pdbx_strand_id
1 'polypeptide(L)'
;MTRVGFIVSLVFGAAACAYTAPEEGLADAPAPQAMSEAEHHRLAFVQAACGGCHAVEVPGLSPNPASPPFADIANREGLTRATLVTWLTDAHNYPEMMDFDLDPPQVEQIADYILTLQSEDYRRVPE
;
A
#
# COMPACT_ATOMS: atom_id res chain seq x y z
N MET A 1 47.64 24.20 54.00
CA MET A 1 46.78 24.89 53.03
C MET A 1 47.20 24.38 51.65
N THR A 2 46.74 23.19 51.22
CA THR A 2 45.72 22.95 50.15
C THR A 2 46.08 23.66 48.84
N ARG A 3 46.28 23.05 47.66
CA ARG A 3 45.72 21.82 47.06
C ARG A 3 46.71 21.25 46.01
N VAL A 4 46.77 19.91 45.92
CA VAL A 4 47.40 19.15 44.83
C VAL A 4 46.42 19.13 43.65
N GLY A 5 46.84 19.62 42.48
CA GLY A 5 46.05 19.55 41.24
C GLY A 5 46.38 18.30 40.44
N PHE A 6 45.49 17.32 40.45
CA PHE A 6 45.53 16.14 39.59
C PHE A 6 45.17 16.56 38.15
N ILE A 7 46.09 16.41 37.20
CA ILE A 7 45.77 16.46 35.77
C ILE A 7 45.25 15.08 35.39
N VAL A 8 43.92 14.95 35.27
CA VAL A 8 43.28 13.78 34.69
C VAL A 8 43.33 13.94 33.18
N SER A 9 44.23 13.19 32.54
CA SER A 9 44.19 12.91 31.11
C SER A 9 42.88 12.20 30.78
N LEU A 10 42.03 12.83 29.98
CA LEU A 10 40.81 12.21 29.46
C LEU A 10 41.06 11.77 28.02
N VAL A 11 41.53 10.53 27.87
CA VAL A 11 41.62 9.83 26.59
C VAL A 11 40.18 9.51 26.17
N PHE A 12 39.67 10.24 25.19
CA PHE A 12 38.42 9.92 24.51
C PHE A 12 38.66 8.71 23.60
N GLY A 13 38.31 7.51 24.07
CA GLY A 13 38.24 6.32 23.23
C GLY A 13 36.98 6.38 22.35
N ALA A 14 37.15 6.71 21.07
CA ALA A 14 36.10 6.52 20.07
C ALA A 14 35.96 5.01 19.77
N ALA A 15 35.03 4.35 20.45
CA ALA A 15 34.61 3.00 20.09
C ALA A 15 33.76 3.08 18.81
N ALA A 16 34.41 2.93 17.66
CA ALA A 16 33.71 2.70 16.40
C ALA A 16 33.25 1.25 16.36
N CYS A 17 31.94 1.01 16.51
CA CYS A 17 31.34 -0.27 16.18
C CYS A 17 31.41 -0.46 14.66
N ALA A 18 32.47 -1.09 14.16
CA ALA A 18 32.49 -1.58 12.80
C ALA A 18 31.55 -2.78 12.71
N TYR A 19 30.34 -2.57 12.20
CA TYR A 19 29.49 -3.66 11.74
C TYR A 19 30.03 -4.12 10.39
N THR A 20 30.61 -5.31 10.33
CA THR A 20 30.92 -5.97 9.06
C THR A 20 29.73 -6.85 8.71
N ALA A 21 28.85 -6.37 7.82
CA ALA A 21 27.84 -7.24 7.24
C ALA A 21 28.53 -8.24 6.28
N PRO A 22 28.21 -9.55 6.32
CA PRO A 22 28.72 -10.49 5.33
C PRO A 22 28.14 -10.14 3.95
N GLU A 23 28.98 -10.05 2.91
CA GLU A 23 28.57 -9.81 1.51
C GLU A 23 27.89 -11.02 0.85
N GLU A 24 27.73 -12.14 1.55
CA GLU A 24 27.07 -13.33 1.01
C GLU A 24 25.56 -13.27 1.25
N GLY A 25 24.81 -12.62 0.35
CA GLY A 25 23.36 -12.85 0.30
C GLY A 25 22.44 -11.80 -0.28
N LEU A 26 22.91 -10.67 -0.81
CA LEU A 26 22.05 -9.83 -1.66
C LEU A 26 22.13 -10.35 -3.08
N ALA A 27 21.30 -11.35 -3.37
CA ALA A 27 20.87 -11.58 -4.74
C ALA A 27 20.38 -10.23 -5.31
N ASP A 28 20.79 -9.94 -6.55
CA ASP A 28 20.35 -8.80 -7.34
C ASP A 28 18.81 -8.85 -7.46
N ALA A 29 18.13 -8.28 -6.48
CA ALA A 29 16.68 -8.15 -6.53
C ALA A 29 16.39 -7.18 -7.67
N PRO A 30 15.53 -7.56 -8.64
CA PRO A 30 15.22 -6.67 -9.75
C PRO A 30 14.78 -5.31 -9.20
N ALA A 31 15.40 -4.25 -9.71
CA ALA A 31 15.06 -2.89 -9.32
C ALA A 31 13.55 -2.68 -9.51
N PRO A 32 12.86 -1.98 -8.58
CA PRO A 32 11.44 -1.69 -8.72
C PRO A 32 11.18 -1.08 -10.09
N GLN A 33 10.30 -1.72 -10.87
CA GLN A 33 9.93 -1.18 -12.17
C GLN A 33 9.16 0.12 -11.95
N ALA A 34 9.59 1.20 -12.60
CA ALA A 34 8.88 2.46 -12.53
C ALA A 34 7.49 2.29 -13.16
N MET A 35 6.46 2.66 -12.41
CA MET A 35 5.07 2.58 -12.86
C MET A 35 4.85 3.54 -14.03
N SER A 36 4.18 3.07 -15.08
CA SER A 36 3.89 3.89 -16.27
C SER A 36 2.99 5.08 -15.93
N GLU A 37 2.98 6.09 -16.80
CA GLU A 37 2.10 7.26 -16.65
C GLU A 37 0.60 6.85 -16.65
N ALA A 38 0.24 5.86 -17.47
CA ALA A 38 -1.14 5.36 -17.52
C ALA A 38 -1.56 4.67 -16.22
N GLU A 39 -0.66 3.91 -15.60
CA GLU A 39 -0.91 3.29 -14.29
C GLU A 39 -0.98 4.35 -13.18
N HIS A 40 -0.12 5.38 -13.22
CA HIS A 40 -0.21 6.52 -12.32
C HIS A 40 -1.56 7.25 -12.43
N HIS A 41 -2.01 7.56 -13.63
CA HIS A 41 -3.31 8.21 -13.83
C HIS A 41 -4.48 7.34 -13.35
N ARG A 42 -4.43 6.02 -13.61
CA ARG A 42 -5.44 5.08 -13.12
C ARG A 42 -5.49 5.05 -11.59
N LEU A 43 -4.33 4.94 -10.94
CA LEU A 43 -4.25 4.96 -9.48
C LEU A 43 -4.77 6.28 -8.91
N ALA A 44 -4.36 7.42 -9.47
CA ALA A 44 -4.80 8.73 -9.02
C ALA A 44 -6.32 8.89 -9.11
N PHE A 45 -6.94 8.41 -10.20
CA PHE A 45 -8.40 8.38 -10.34
C PHE A 45 -9.06 7.51 -9.26
N VAL A 46 -8.56 6.29 -9.04
CA VAL A 46 -9.10 5.37 -8.02
C VAL A 46 -8.97 5.94 -6.61
N GLN A 47 -7.82 6.55 -6.28
CA GLN A 47 -7.61 7.22 -4.99
C GLN A 47 -8.62 8.36 -4.80
N ALA A 48 -8.81 9.19 -5.83
CA ALA A 48 -9.75 10.31 -5.76
C ALA A 48 -11.20 9.87 -5.62
N ALA A 49 -11.62 8.82 -6.35
CA ALA A 49 -13.01 8.36 -6.37
C ALA A 49 -13.36 7.43 -5.20
N CYS A 50 -12.45 6.56 -4.78
CA CYS A 50 -12.74 5.46 -3.85
C CYS A 50 -12.03 5.61 -2.49
N GLY A 51 -10.92 6.37 -2.45
CA GLY A 51 -10.03 6.47 -1.29
C GLY A 51 -10.61 7.20 -0.08
N GLY A 52 -11.71 7.94 -0.25
CA GLY A 52 -12.44 8.54 0.88
C GLY A 52 -13.09 7.49 1.80
N CYS A 53 -13.38 6.30 1.28
CA CYS A 53 -14.05 5.23 2.02
C CYS A 53 -13.20 3.97 2.11
N HIS A 54 -12.51 3.57 1.03
CA HIS A 54 -11.74 2.34 0.94
C HIS A 54 -10.24 2.57 1.08
N ALA A 55 -9.53 1.62 1.68
CA ALA A 55 -8.10 1.49 1.45
C ALA A 55 -7.89 0.92 0.05
N VAL A 56 -7.39 1.75 -0.87
CA VAL A 56 -7.25 1.38 -2.29
C VAL A 56 -5.92 0.72 -2.62
N GLU A 57 -4.90 0.92 -1.79
CA GLU A 57 -3.56 0.34 -1.95
C GLU A 57 -3.22 -0.63 -0.81
N VAL A 58 -2.20 -1.47 -1.02
CA VAL A 58 -1.67 -2.42 -0.02
C VAL A 58 -0.37 -1.93 0.61
N PRO A 59 -0.14 -2.22 1.90
CA PRO A 59 -1.14 -2.59 2.91
C PRO A 59 -1.95 -1.36 3.36
N GLY A 60 -3.18 -1.56 3.83
CA GLY A 60 -3.99 -0.45 4.33
C GLY A 60 -5.29 -0.89 4.99
N LEU A 61 -5.77 -0.07 5.94
CA LEU A 61 -7.11 -0.18 6.52
C LEU A 61 -7.99 0.93 5.94
N SER A 62 -9.23 0.60 5.64
CA SER A 62 -10.17 1.55 5.06
C SER A 62 -10.52 2.68 6.03
N PRO A 63 -10.60 3.95 5.56
CA PRO A 63 -11.10 5.06 6.37
C PRO A 63 -12.52 4.84 6.91
N ASN A 64 -13.38 4.20 6.11
CA ASN A 64 -14.69 3.74 6.55
C ASN A 64 -14.61 2.25 6.94
N PRO A 65 -14.84 1.88 8.23
CA PRO A 65 -14.79 0.48 8.66
C PRO A 65 -15.80 -0.46 7.98
N ALA A 66 -16.91 0.09 7.44
CA ALA A 66 -17.88 -0.69 6.68
C ALA A 66 -17.46 -0.94 5.21
N SER A 67 -16.41 -0.25 4.75
CA SER A 67 -15.87 -0.39 3.40
C SER A 67 -14.65 -1.32 3.43
N PRO A 68 -14.70 -2.53 2.84
CA PRO A 68 -13.55 -3.43 2.85
C PRO A 68 -12.37 -2.84 2.03
N PRO A 69 -11.11 -3.06 2.43
CA PRO A 69 -9.95 -2.69 1.60
C PRO A 69 -10.05 -3.31 0.20
N PHE A 70 -9.50 -2.65 -0.81
CA PHE A 70 -9.52 -3.18 -2.18
C PHE A 70 -8.77 -4.51 -2.29
N ALA A 71 -7.73 -4.71 -1.49
CA ALA A 71 -7.02 -5.99 -1.42
C ALA A 71 -7.94 -7.13 -0.94
N ASP A 72 -8.81 -6.87 0.04
CA ASP A 72 -9.80 -7.82 0.51
C ASP A 72 -10.84 -8.15 -0.56
N ILE A 73 -11.21 -7.16 -1.40
CA ILE A 73 -12.13 -7.35 -2.52
C ILE A 73 -11.46 -8.19 -3.61
N ALA A 74 -10.27 -7.79 -4.05
CA ALA A 74 -9.51 -8.41 -5.14
C ALA A 74 -9.31 -9.92 -4.90
N ASN A 75 -9.08 -10.29 -3.64
CA ASN A 75 -8.75 -11.66 -3.24
C ASN A 75 -9.95 -12.45 -2.71
N ARG A 76 -11.19 -12.04 -3.02
CA ARG A 76 -12.39 -12.85 -2.75
C ARG A 76 -12.43 -14.09 -3.64
N GLU A 77 -12.80 -15.23 -3.05
CA GLU A 77 -13.01 -16.47 -3.81
C GLU A 77 -14.05 -16.27 -4.90
N GLY A 78 -13.71 -16.71 -6.12
CA GLY A 78 -14.61 -16.60 -7.28
C GLY A 78 -14.72 -15.21 -7.89
N LEU A 79 -13.96 -14.21 -7.43
CA LEU A 79 -13.93 -12.90 -8.09
C LEU A 79 -13.34 -13.04 -9.50
N THR A 80 -14.09 -12.54 -10.48
CA THR A 80 -13.65 -12.36 -11.85
C THR A 80 -13.84 -10.91 -12.29
N ARG A 81 -13.17 -10.53 -13.39
CA ARG A 81 -13.40 -9.22 -14.02
C ARG A 81 -14.87 -8.98 -14.35
N ALA A 82 -15.55 -9.97 -14.93
CA ALA A 82 -16.94 -9.86 -15.32
C ALA A 82 -17.85 -9.62 -14.10
N THR A 83 -17.68 -10.41 -13.03
CA THR A 83 -18.46 -10.23 -11.80
C THR A 83 -18.19 -8.89 -11.15
N LEU A 84 -16.96 -8.39 -11.19
CA LEU A 84 -16.59 -7.11 -10.61
C LEU A 84 -17.16 -5.93 -11.40
N VAL A 85 -17.09 -5.97 -12.73
CA VAL A 85 -17.70 -4.95 -13.61
C VAL A 85 -19.22 -4.91 -13.43
N THR A 86 -19.89 -6.08 -13.44
CA THR A 86 -21.33 -6.15 -13.18
C THR A 86 -21.66 -5.56 -11.81
N TRP A 87 -20.91 -5.92 -10.77
CA TRP A 87 -21.12 -5.37 -9.43
C TRP A 87 -20.86 -3.85 -9.38
N LEU A 88 -19.80 -3.34 -9.99
CA LEU A 88 -19.55 -1.90 -10.05
C LEU A 88 -20.65 -1.12 -10.80
N THR A 89 -21.29 -1.75 -11.78
CA THR A 89 -22.35 -1.16 -12.60
C THR A 89 -23.71 -1.14 -11.89
N ASP A 90 -24.06 -2.23 -11.20
CA ASP A 90 -25.41 -2.46 -10.63
C ASP A 90 -25.43 -2.33 -9.10
N ALA A 91 -24.36 -2.75 -8.46
CA ALA A 91 -24.20 -2.83 -7.02
C ALA A 91 -23.16 -1.83 -6.55
N HIS A 92 -23.56 -0.58 -6.62
CA HIS A 92 -23.14 0.40 -5.64
C HIS A 92 -24.41 1.09 -5.19
N ASN A 93 -24.43 1.52 -3.93
CA ASN A 93 -25.53 2.29 -3.35
C ASN A 93 -25.57 3.71 -3.95
N TYR A 94 -25.38 3.86 -5.27
CA TYR A 94 -25.47 5.10 -5.99
C TYR A 94 -26.94 5.43 -6.23
N PRO A 95 -27.38 6.67 -5.95
CA PRO A 95 -26.58 7.79 -5.44
C PRO A 95 -26.50 7.92 -3.90
N GLU A 96 -27.21 7.10 -3.13
CA GLU A 96 -27.45 7.34 -1.69
C GLU A 96 -26.21 7.33 -0.76
N MET A 97 -25.17 6.55 -1.05
CA MET A 97 -24.02 6.40 -0.13
C MET A 97 -22.70 6.98 -0.64
N MET A 98 -22.56 7.21 -1.95
CA MET A 98 -21.27 7.58 -2.55
C MET A 98 -21.27 8.97 -3.18
N ASP A 99 -22.43 9.55 -3.47
CA ASP A 99 -22.57 10.94 -3.94
C ASP A 99 -21.84 11.28 -5.26
N PHE A 100 -21.63 10.28 -6.14
CA PHE A 100 -21.16 10.49 -7.52
C PHE A 100 -21.70 9.40 -8.45
N ASP A 101 -21.40 9.45 -9.75
CA ASP A 101 -21.72 8.39 -10.71
C ASP A 101 -20.44 7.93 -11.44
N LEU A 102 -20.41 6.67 -11.85
CA LEU A 102 -19.35 6.11 -12.69
C LEU A 102 -19.86 5.90 -14.12
N ASP A 103 -19.14 6.41 -15.11
CA ASP A 103 -19.37 6.04 -16.50
C ASP A 103 -18.80 4.63 -16.82
N PRO A 104 -19.24 3.98 -17.91
CA PRO A 104 -18.77 2.63 -18.21
C PRO A 104 -17.23 2.51 -18.34
N PRO A 105 -16.52 3.42 -19.03
CA PRO A 105 -15.05 3.43 -19.02
C PRO A 105 -14.41 3.52 -17.63
N GLN A 106 -14.99 4.27 -16.70
CA GLN A 106 -14.49 4.38 -15.33
C GLN A 106 -14.70 3.09 -14.54
N VAL A 107 -15.86 2.43 -14.71
CA VAL A 107 -16.12 1.10 -14.12
C VAL A 107 -15.05 0.11 -14.53
N GLU A 108 -14.74 0.06 -15.83
CA GLU A 108 -13.72 -0.85 -16.37
C GLU A 108 -12.33 -0.54 -15.78
N GLN A 109 -11.96 0.74 -15.70
CA GLN A 109 -10.68 1.17 -15.13
C GLN A 109 -10.53 0.79 -13.65
N ILE A 110 -11.60 0.92 -12.86
CA ILE A 110 -11.60 0.55 -11.44
C ILE A 110 -11.49 -0.97 -11.30
N ALA A 111 -12.27 -1.73 -12.08
CA ALA A 111 -12.21 -3.19 -12.08
C ALA A 111 -10.80 -3.69 -12.42
N ASP A 112 -10.19 -3.14 -13.47
CA ASP A 112 -8.84 -3.49 -13.90
C ASP A 112 -7.81 -3.16 -12.83
N TYR A 113 -7.94 -2.01 -12.15
CA TYR A 113 -7.05 -1.66 -11.05
C TYR A 113 -7.18 -2.63 -9.87
N ILE A 114 -8.39 -2.93 -9.40
CA ILE A 114 -8.62 -3.84 -8.27
C ILE A 114 -8.01 -5.22 -8.56
N LEU A 115 -8.11 -5.70 -9.80
CA LEU A 115 -7.55 -6.99 -10.19
C LEU A 115 -6.01 -7.01 -10.15
N THR A 116 -5.33 -5.86 -10.22
CA THR A 116 -3.87 -5.82 -10.04
C THR A 116 -3.44 -6.15 -8.61
N LEU A 117 -4.37 -6.11 -7.65
CA LEU A 117 -4.12 -6.40 -6.22
C LEU A 117 -4.32 -7.88 -5.87
N GLN A 118 -4.64 -8.73 -6.85
CA GLN A 118 -4.74 -10.17 -6.64
C GLN A 118 -3.37 -10.78 -6.33
N SER A 119 -3.34 -11.66 -5.34
CA SER A 119 -2.12 -12.36 -4.92
C SER A 119 -2.48 -13.72 -4.34
N GLU A 120 -1.77 -14.77 -4.78
CA GLU A 120 -1.94 -16.13 -4.27
C GLU A 120 -1.54 -16.26 -2.78
N ASP A 121 -0.66 -15.37 -2.31
CA ASP A 121 -0.17 -15.33 -0.93
C ASP A 121 -0.94 -14.32 -0.07
N TYR A 122 -2.04 -13.75 -0.57
CA TYR A 122 -2.80 -12.74 0.16
C TYR A 122 -3.32 -13.28 1.49
N ARG A 123 -3.06 -12.51 2.56
CA ARG A 123 -3.63 -12.75 3.88
C ARG A 123 -4.36 -11.50 4.34
N ARG A 124 -5.64 -11.67 4.68
CA ARG A 124 -6.45 -10.60 5.26
C ARG A 124 -5.78 -10.05 6.52
N VAL A 125 -5.67 -8.72 6.59
CA VAL A 125 -5.23 -8.02 7.79
C VAL A 125 -6.35 -8.11 8.84
N PRO A 126 -6.08 -8.56 10.08
CA PRO A 126 -7.09 -8.57 11.14
C PRO A 126 -7.64 -7.15 11.39
N GLU A 127 -8.97 -7.04 11.54
CA GLU A 127 -9.69 -5.80 11.87
C GLU A 127 -9.39 -5.29 13.28
#